data_AF-A0AAU0F2U2-F1
#
_entry.id   AF-A0AAU0F2U2-F1
#
_cell.length_a   1.000
_cell.length_b   1.000
_cell.length_c   1.000
_cell.angle_alpha   90.00
_cell.angle_beta   90.00
_cell.angle_gamma   90.00
#
_symmetry.space_group_name_H-M   'P 1'
#
loop_
_entity.id
_entity.type
_entity.pdbx_description
1 polymer ?
#
loop_
_entity_poly.entity_id
_entity_poly.type
_entity_poly.pdbx_seq_one_letter_code
_entity_poly.pdbx_strand_id
1 'polypeptide(L)' 'MISYHALEDRLVKRFLKNGMFEGEPERDIYGNYQKAFELVKSKATVPTDEEIKENSRARSAKMRVGIKAG' A
#
# COMPACT_ATOMS: atom_id res chain seq x y z
N MET A 1 -2.71 6.94 -1.23
CA MET A 1 -1.50 7.16 -2.04
C MET A 1 -1.63 6.42 -3.37
N ILE A 2 -1.27 7.06 -4.47
CA ILE A 2 -1.24 6.46 -5.80
C ILE A 2 0.24 6.33 -6.21
N SER A 3 0.63 5.16 -6.66
CA SER A 3 1.97 4.87 -7.19
C SER A 3 1.86 4.40 -8.64
N TYR A 4 2.88 4.62 -9.43
CA TYR A 4 2.90 4.18 -10.84
C TYR A 4 3.93 3.08 -11.07
N HIS A 5 4.98 3.06 -10.25
CA HIS A 5 6.07 2.09 -10.38
C HIS A 5 5.97 0.98 -9.33
N ALA A 6 6.45 -0.21 -9.68
CA ALA A 6 6.42 -1.36 -8.78
C ALA A 6 7.27 -1.15 -7.51
N LEU A 7 8.38 -0.42 -7.63
CA LEU A 7 9.25 -0.09 -6.49
C LEU A 7 8.52 0.80 -5.47
N GLU A 8 7.86 1.85 -5.93
CA GLU A 8 7.03 2.73 -5.09
C GLU A 8 5.89 1.95 -4.43
N ASP A 9 5.13 1.16 -5.19
CA ASP A 9 4.01 0.36 -4.65
C ASP A 9 4.48 -0.60 -3.55
N ARG A 10 5.65 -1.22 -3.72
CA ARG A 10 6.26 -2.12 -2.73
C ARG A 10 6.57 -1.37 -1.44
N LEU A 11 7.17 -0.19 -1.53
CA LEU A 11 7.50 0.64 -0.36
C LEU A 11 6.25 1.11 0.37
N VAL A 12 5.24 1.59 -0.36
CA VAL A 12 3.96 2.03 0.21
C VAL A 12 3.23 0.87 0.88
N LYS A 13 3.17 -0.29 0.23
CA LYS A 13 2.56 -1.49 0.82
C LYS A 13 3.26 -1.90 2.10
N ARG A 14 4.60 -1.91 2.11
CA ARG A 14 5.39 -2.27 3.30
C ARG A 14 5.16 -1.28 4.43
N PHE A 15 5.23 0.01 4.15
CA PHE A 15 5.00 1.05 5.15
C PHE A 15 3.61 0.97 5.76
N LEU A 16 2.56 0.83 4.94
CA LEU A 16 1.19 0.70 5.45
C LEU A 16 0.93 -0.58 6.23
N LYS A 17 1.68 -1.65 5.96
CA LYS A 17 1.50 -2.95 6.65
C LYS A 17 2.34 -3.05 7.92
N ASN A 18 3.61 -2.68 7.83
CA ASN A 18 4.64 -2.93 8.84
C ASN A 18 5.10 -1.64 9.56
N GLY A 19 4.68 -0.46 9.11
CA GLY A 19 5.17 0.82 9.62
C GLY A 19 6.58 1.21 9.17
N MET A 20 7.25 0.35 8.38
CA MET A 20 8.65 0.51 7.99
C MET A 20 8.83 0.23 6.49
N PHE A 21 9.80 0.90 5.87
CA PHE A 21 10.19 0.64 4.46
C PHE A 21 11.11 -0.58 4.34
N GLU A 22 12.00 -0.77 5.32
CA GLU A 22 13.00 -1.82 5.38
C GLU A 22 12.96 -2.54 6.74
N GLY A 23 13.55 -3.74 6.79
CA GLY A 23 13.53 -4.58 7.99
C GLY A 23 12.15 -5.18 8.31
N GLU A 24 11.99 -5.60 9.56
CA GLU A 24 10.76 -6.12 10.15
C GLU A 24 10.52 -5.40 11.49
N PRO A 25 9.25 -5.11 11.84
CA PRO A 25 8.92 -4.47 13.10
C PRO A 25 9.21 -5.42 14.26
N GLU A 26 9.60 -4.86 15.41
CA GLU A 26 9.82 -5.61 16.64
C GLU A 26 8.49 -6.19 17.13
N ARG A 27 8.50 -7.47 17.52
CA ARG A 27 7.31 -8.23 17.87
C ARG A 27 7.33 -8.63 19.34
N ASP A 28 6.16 -8.65 19.96
CA ASP A 28 5.98 -9.24 21.28
C ASP A 28 6.08 -10.78 21.22
N ILE A 29 6.03 -11.42 22.40
CA ILE A 29 6.05 -12.88 22.56
C ILE A 29 4.89 -13.60 21.86
N TYR A 30 3.85 -12.89 21.46
CA TYR A 30 2.68 -13.40 20.74
C TYR A 30 2.73 -13.08 19.23
N GLY A 31 3.80 -12.42 18.76
CA GLY A 31 4.03 -12.07 17.37
C GLY A 31 3.33 -10.78 16.91
N ASN A 32 2.71 -10.02 17.81
CA ASN A 32 2.07 -8.75 17.52
C ASN A 32 3.10 -7.62 17.47
N TYR A 33 2.81 -6.61 16.68
CA TYR A 33 3.60 -5.37 16.62
C TYR A 33 2.65 -4.19 16.46
N GLN A 34 3.10 -3.02 16.91
CA GLN A 34 2.35 -1.79 16.69
C GLN A 34 2.57 -1.32 15.25
N LYS A 35 1.48 -1.23 14.50
CA LYS A 35 1.45 -0.64 13.15
C LYS A 35 0.85 0.77 13.26
N ALA A 36 1.44 1.74 12.57
CA ALA A 36 0.90 3.10 12.52
C ALA A 36 -0.38 3.20 11.66
N PHE A 37 -0.58 2.24 10.74
CA PHE A 37 -1.70 2.22 9.82
C PHE A 37 -2.30 0.83 9.70
N GLU A 38 -3.61 0.77 9.46
CA GLU A 38 -4.32 -0.41 9.01
C GLU A 38 -4.59 -0.32 7.51
N LEU A 39 -4.13 -1.31 6.75
CA LEU A 39 -4.35 -1.36 5.32
C LEU A 39 -5.81 -1.75 5.02
N VAL A 40 -6.54 -0.89 4.30
CA VAL A 40 -7.98 -1.11 4.01
C VAL A 40 -8.21 -2.31 3.07
N LYS A 41 -7.33 -2.50 2.08
CA LYS A 41 -7.36 -3.63 1.13
C LYS A 41 -5.96 -4.18 0.88
N SER A 42 -5.83 -5.51 0.85
CA SER A 42 -4.55 -6.18 0.59
C SER A 42 -4.03 -5.93 -0.83
N LYS A 43 -4.92 -6.01 -1.82
CA LYS A 43 -4.67 -5.65 -3.22
C LYS A 43 -4.84 -4.14 -3.42
N ALA A 44 -3.97 -3.55 -4.25
CA ALA A 44 -4.15 -2.18 -4.69
C ALA A 44 -5.40 -2.08 -5.57
N THR A 45 -6.11 -0.96 -5.50
CA THR A 45 -7.14 -0.62 -6.49
C THR A 45 -6.41 -0.15 -7.75
N VAL A 46 -6.79 -0.72 -8.89
CA VAL A 46 -6.23 -0.39 -10.22
C VAL A 46 -7.33 0.23 -11.08
N PRO A 47 -6.98 1.05 -12.08
CA PRO A 47 -7.96 1.63 -12.99
C PRO A 47 -8.71 0.59 -13.81
N THR A 48 -9.92 0.95 -14.25
CA THR A 48 -10.71 0.15 -15.19
C THR A 48 -10.20 0.33 -16.63
N ASP A 49 -10.62 -0.56 -17.52
CA ASP A 49 -10.26 -0.45 -18.94
C ASP A 49 -10.84 0.83 -19.60
N GLU A 50 -11.99 1.31 -19.11
CA GLU A 50 -12.61 2.57 -19.53
C GLU A 50 -11.74 3.76 -19.13
N GLU A 51 -11.31 3.82 -17.87
CA GLU A 51 -10.41 4.87 -17.37
C GLU A 51 -9.06 4.87 -18.12
N ILE A 52 -8.54 3.70 -18.50
CA ILE A 52 -7.29 3.57 -19.26
C ILE A 52 -7.48 4.05 -20.72
N LYS A 53 -8.66 3.86 -21.31
CA LYS A 53 -8.97 4.38 -22.65
C LYS A 53 -9.08 5.90 -22.66
N GLU A 54 -9.73 6.48 -21.65
CA GLU A 54 -9.84 7.94 -21.51
C GLU A 54 -8.50 8.58 -21.11
N ASN A 55 -7.72 7.88 -20.28
CA ASN A 55 -6.42 8.34 -19.81
C ASN A 55 -5.37 7.21 -19.82
N SER A 56 -4.62 7.13 -20.92
CA SER A 56 -3.57 6.12 -21.10
C SER A 56 -2.48 6.15 -20.02
N ARG A 57 -2.24 7.31 -19.39
CA ARG A 57 -1.27 7.46 -18.29
C ARG A 57 -1.72 6.79 -16.99
N ALA A 58 -3.01 6.51 -16.84
CA ALA A 58 -3.55 5.83 -15.67
C ALA A 58 -3.16 4.34 -15.64
N ARG A 59 -2.81 3.72 -16.78
CA ARG A 59 -2.58 2.27 -16.91
C ARG A 59 -1.77 1.61 -15.79
N SER A 60 -0.74 2.29 -15.27
CA SER A 60 0.15 1.74 -14.23
C SER A 60 -0.19 2.19 -12.81
N ALA A 61 -1.21 3.03 -12.65
CA ALA A 61 -1.62 3.56 -11.37
C ALA A 61 -2.09 2.44 -10.42
N LYS A 62 -1.61 2.50 -9.18
CA LYS A 62 -1.98 1.60 -8.09
C LYS A 62 -2.31 2.44 -6.88
N MET A 63 -3.56 2.40 -6.45
CA MET A 63 -4.03 3.13 -5.29
C MET A 63 -4.03 2.23 -4.05
N ARG A 64 -3.47 2.76 -2.96
CA ARG A 64 -3.53 2.16 -1.62
C ARG A 64 -4.05 3.16 -0.60
N VAL A 65 -4.85 2.66 0.35
CA VAL A 65 -5.46 3.42 1.43
C VAL A 65 -5.11 2.74 2.76
N GLY A 66 -4.66 3.53 3.72
CA GLY A 66 -4.46 3.11 5.09
C GLY A 66 -5.22 4.04 6.04
N ILE A 67 -5.77 3.48 7.11
CA ILE A 67 -6.40 4.23 8.19
C ILE A 67 -5.39 4.29 9.33
N LYS A 68 -5.21 5.45 9.96
CA LYS A 68 -4.32 5.56 11.12
C LYS A 68 -4.83 4.62 12.23
N ALA A 69 -3.97 3.72 12.68
CA ALA A 69 -4.30 2.86 13.81
C ALA A 69 -4.35 3.71 15.08
N GLY A 70 -5.34 3.43 15.93
CA GLY A 70 -5.55 4.11 17.22
C GLY A 70 -4.49 3.73 18.24
#